data_AF-A0A4R4FLQ6-F1
#
_entry.id   AF-A0A4R4FLQ6-F1
#
_cell.length_a   1.000
_cell.length_b   1.000
_cell.length_c   1.000
_cell.angle_alpha   90.00
_cell.angle_beta   90.00
_cell.angle_gamma   90.00
#
_symmetry.space_group_name_H-M   'P 1'
#
loop_
_entity.id
_entity.type
_entity.pdbx_description
1 polymer ?
#
loop_
_entity_poly.entity_id
_entity_poly.type
_entity_poly.pdbx_seq_one_letter_code
_entity_poly.pdbx_strand_id
1 'polypeptide(L)' 'MEKALLNLEEFCGYMGIGKTKARELLNNPKNKFTVRIGNRLYANKKCLDEWLEYQCKRS' A
#
# COMPACT_ATOMS: atom_id res chain seq x y z
N MET A 1 10.45 -15.16 -7.49
CA MET A 1 10.28 -13.82 -8.12
C MET A 1 9.31 -13.03 -7.27
N GLU A 2 9.78 -11.98 -6.59
CA GLU A 2 8.90 -11.12 -5.80
C GLU A 2 8.04 -10.26 -6.72
N LYS A 3 6.72 -10.33 -6.55
CA LYS A 3 5.81 -9.41 -7.23
C LYS A 3 6.08 -8.00 -6.70
N ALA A 4 6.39 -7.08 -7.60
CA ALA A 4 6.61 -5.67 -7.24
C ALA A 4 5.31 -4.96 -6.80
N LEU A 5 4.15 -5.54 -7.16
CA LEU A 5 2.82 -5.01 -6.91
C LEU A 5 2.02 -5.99 -6.03
N LEU A 6 1.44 -5.46 -4.95
CA LEU A 6 0.56 -6.14 -4.02
C LEU A 6 -0.89 -5.76 -4.33
N ASN A 7 -1.78 -6.74 -4.35
CA ASN A 7 -3.22 -6.47 -4.40
C ASN A 7 -3.73 -5.95 -3.05
N LEU A 8 -4.96 -5.42 -3.00
CA LEU A 8 -5.61 -5.00 -1.75
C LEU A 8 -5.59 -6.09 -0.66
N GLU A 9 -5.78 -7.37 -1.03
CA GLU A 9 -5.77 -8.49 -0.08
C GLU A 9 -4.37 -8.84 0.41
N GLU A 10 -3.37 -8.85 -0.49
CA GLU A 10 -1.97 -9.06 -0.12
C GLU A 10 -1.45 -7.89 0.75
N PHE A 11 -1.87 -6.66 0.43
CA PHE A 11 -1.56 -5.46 1.19
C PHE A 11 -2.18 -5.48 2.60
N CYS A 12 -3.45 -5.91 2.69
CA CYS A 12 -4.15 -6.12 3.95
C CYS A 12 -3.44 -7.16 4.82
N GLY A 13 -3.00 -8.28 4.23
CA GLY A 13 -2.21 -9.30 4.93
C GLY A 13 -0.82 -8.82 5.33
N TYR A 14 -0.16 -8.05 4.46
CA TYR A 14 1.19 -7.53 4.70
C TYR A 14 1.24 -6.50 5.83
N MET A 15 0.28 -5.58 5.88
CA MET A 15 0.21 -4.55 6.93
C MET A 15 -0.54 -5.02 8.18
N GLY A 16 -1.29 -6.13 8.12
CA GLY A 16 -2.15 -6.58 9.22
C GLY A 16 -3.33 -5.64 9.50
N ILE A 17 -3.70 -4.77 8.56
CA ILE A 17 -4.81 -3.80 8.71
C ILE A 17 -6.07 -4.29 8.01
N GLY A 18 -7.24 -3.96 8.54
CA GLY A 18 -8.52 -4.35 7.93
C GLY A 18 -8.74 -3.76 6.53
N LYS A 19 -9.55 -4.45 5.70
CA LYS A 19 -9.86 -4.06 4.31
C LYS A 19 -10.38 -2.61 4.19
N THR A 20 -11.11 -2.11 5.18
CA THR A 20 -11.59 -0.73 5.22
C THR A 20 -10.43 0.26 5.32
N LYS A 21 -9.54 0.07 6.31
CA LYS A 21 -8.35 0.91 6.50
C LYS A 21 -7.39 0.82 5.32
N ALA A 22 -7.22 -0.38 4.76
CA ALA A 22 -6.43 -0.58 3.54
C ALA A 22 -6.96 0.23 2.36
N ARG A 23 -8.29 0.27 2.17
CA ARG A 23 -8.93 1.08 1.12
C ARG A 23 -8.81 2.58 1.37
N GLU A 24 -9.01 3.04 2.60
CA GLU A 24 -8.78 4.45 2.96
C GLU A 24 -7.34 4.86 2.63
N LEU A 25 -6.37 4.02 2.98
CA LEU A 25 -4.96 4.27 2.75
C LEU A 25 -4.63 4.27 1.25
N LEU A 26 -5.15 3.32 0.46
CA LEU A 26 -4.92 3.29 -0.98
C LEU A 26 -5.62 4.41 -1.74
N ASN A 27 -6.82 4.82 -1.30
CA ASN A 27 -7.55 5.93 -1.93
C ASN A 27 -7.01 7.31 -1.54
N ASN A 28 -6.05 7.40 -0.62
CA ASN A 28 -5.48 8.68 -0.24
C ASN A 28 -4.54 9.17 -1.37
N PRO A 29 -4.85 10.31 -2.03
CA PRO A 29 -4.04 10.82 -3.14
C PRO A 29 -2.64 11.25 -2.72
N LYS A 30 -2.36 11.36 -1.41
CA LYS A 30 -1.05 11.69 -0.86
C LYS A 30 -0.12 10.49 -0.74
N ASN A 31 -0.64 9.27 -0.91
CA ASN A 31 0.12 8.04 -0.73
C ASN A 31 0.78 7.60 -2.04
N LYS A 32 2.12 7.71 -2.08
CA LYS A 32 2.93 7.43 -3.28
C LYS A 32 3.07 5.95 -3.64
N PHE A 33 2.58 5.05 -2.78
CA PHE A 33 2.63 3.61 -3.04
C PHE A 33 1.39 3.07 -3.76
N THR A 34 0.32 3.86 -3.91
CA THR A 34 -0.87 3.43 -4.68
C THR A 34 -0.58 3.49 -6.17
N VAL A 35 -0.76 2.36 -6.86
CA VAL A 35 -0.68 2.24 -8.31
C VAL A 35 -2.05 1.83 -8.85
N ARG A 36 -2.68 2.71 -9.64
CA ARG A 36 -3.92 2.39 -10.34
C ARG A 36 -3.62 1.86 -11.73
N ILE A 37 -3.98 0.60 -11.99
CA ILE A 37 -3.83 -0.03 -13.30
C ILE A 37 -5.23 -0.40 -13.79
N GLY A 38 -5.73 0.36 -14.77
CA GLY A 38 -7.12 0.27 -15.23
C GLY A 38 -8.12 0.54 -14.11
N ASN A 39 -9.04 -0.40 -13.87
CA ASN A 39 -10.04 -0.33 -12.80
C ASN A 39 -9.59 -0.99 -11.48
N ARG A 40 -8.31 -1.41 -11.38
CA ARG A 40 -7.77 -2.10 -10.21
C ARG A 40 -6.73 -1.23 -9.49
N LEU A 41 -6.75 -1.30 -8.17
CA LEU A 41 -5.79 -0.64 -7.29
C LEU A 41 -4.77 -1.66 -6.80
N TYR A 42 -3.50 -1.31 -6.92
CA TYR A 42 -2.36 -2.07 -6.46
C TYR A 42 -1.54 -1.20 -5.50
N ALA A 43 -0.77 -1.83 -4.63
CA ALA A 43 0.23 -1.18 -3.81
C ALA A 43 1.62 -1.60 -4.30
N ASN A 44 2.53 -0.65 -4.52
CA ASN A 44 3.92 -0.98 -4.82
C ASN A 44 4.65 -1.33 -3.52
N LYS A 45 5.23 -2.54 -3.43
CA LYS A 45 5.91 -3.00 -2.22
C LYS A 45 7.10 -2.11 -1.84
N LYS A 46 7.90 -1.66 -2.81
CA LYS A 46 9.07 -0.80 -2.55
C LYS A 46 8.66 0.56 -2.00
N CYS A 47 7.67 1.19 -2.62
CA CYS A 47 7.15 2.48 -2.14
C CYS A 47 6.45 2.36 -0.79
N LEU A 48 5.83 1.20 -0.51
CA LEU A 48 5.20 0.94 0.78
C LEU A 48 6.23 0.84 1.90
N ASP A 49 7.35 0.16 1.64
CA ASP A 49 8.45 0.02 2.60
C ASP A 49 9.06 1.39 2.95
N GLU A 50 9.36 2.20 1.92
CA GLU A 50 9.84 3.58 2.11
C GLU A 50 8.83 4.43 2.89
N TRP A 51 7.53 4.25 2.63
CA TRP A 51 6.48 4.94 3.37
C TRP A 51 6.42 4.50 4.83
N LEU A 52 6.57 3.20 5.12
CA LEU A 52 6.61 2.67 6.49
C LEU A 52 7.81 3.22 7.26
N GLU A 53 8.99 3.24 6.65
CA GLU A 53 10.17 3.87 7.25
C GLU A 53 9.94 5.35 7.54
N TYR A 54 9.31 6.08 6.62
CA TYR A 54 8.98 7.49 6.80
C TYR A 54 7.99 7.70 7.95
N GLN A 55 6.95 6.86 8.07
CA GLN A 55 6.01 6.93 9.19
C GLN A 55 6.68 6.59 10.53
N CYS A 56 7.56 5.59 10.55
CA CYS A 56 8.27 5.19 11.77
C CYS A 56 9.25 6.27 12.26
N LYS A 57 9.97 6.94 11.35
CA LYS A 57 10.88 8.06 11.69
C LYS A 57 10.16 9.34 12.14
N ARG A 58 8.85 9.45 11.93
CA ARG A 58 8.05 10.62 12.30
C ARG A 58 7.44 10.50 13.71
N SER A 59 7.54 9.33 14.35
CA SER A 59 7.01 9.06 15.69
C SER A 59 8.07 9.10 16.79
#